data_AF-A0A2T2VJW1-F1
#
_entry.id   AF-A0A2T2VJW1-F1
#
_cell.length_a   1.000
_cell.length_b   1.000
_cell.length_c   1.000
_cell.angle_alpha   90.00
_cell.angle_beta   90.00
_cell.angle_gamma   90.00
#
_symmetry.space_group_name_H-M   'P 1'
#
loop_
_entity.id
_entity.type
_entity.pdbx_description
1 polymer ?
#
loop_
_entity_poly.entity_id
_entity_poly.type
_entity_poly.pdbx_seq_one_letter_code
_entity_poly.pdbx_strand_id
1 'polypeptide(L)'
;MNNQQAPLKSISKRLKTLEEVSRKLDYTAEARSKLNQKVNDYADQFLNEIEHSKAYYNQDVVDKDDFKPRFPEEGTSIEALLEFYENNVNQTGLNPASGGHLGYIPGGGVYPGAMGDYLADVTNRYGGVFFANPGAVRMENMCINWMRDMVGFPETTAGNLASGGSIANLIAIVTARDAYGIQGKHFEHSVVYLSDQVHHCVDKALRVAGMGEAVQRFIPMDSCFSMQADHLEEQIRQDQAQGLIPWMV
;
A
#
# COMPACT_ATOMS: atom_id res chain seq x y z
N MET A 1 25.99 37.46 -37.03
CA MET A 1 25.22 36.20 -37.05
C MET A 1 26.20 35.03 -36.94
N ASN A 2 26.53 34.51 -35.74
CA ASN A 2 27.11 33.15 -35.59
C ASN A 2 27.37 32.61 -34.16
N ASN A 3 26.91 33.25 -33.07
CA ASN A 3 27.25 32.78 -31.71
C ASN A 3 26.17 31.94 -31.00
N GLN A 4 24.96 31.80 -31.57
CA GLN A 4 23.86 31.01 -30.99
C GLN A 4 23.78 29.56 -31.49
N GLN A 5 24.53 29.19 -32.55
CA GLN A 5 24.51 27.82 -33.09
C GLN A 5 25.47 26.86 -32.37
N ALA A 6 26.54 27.35 -31.75
CA ALA A 6 27.51 26.50 -31.04
C ALA A 6 26.92 25.81 -29.78
N PRO A 7 26.10 26.48 -28.94
CA PRO A 7 25.44 25.85 -27.79
C PRO A 7 24.42 24.78 -28.20
N LEU A 8 23.63 25.03 -29.26
CA LEU A 8 22.63 24.09 -29.76
C LEU A 8 23.26 22.82 -30.37
N LYS A 9 24.39 22.96 -31.09
CA LYS A 9 25.15 21.80 -31.59
C LYS A 9 25.73 20.96 -30.45
N SER A 10 26.18 21.59 -29.36
CA SER A 10 26.66 20.91 -28.16
C SER A 10 25.53 20.13 -27.45
N ILE A 11 24.35 20.75 -27.29
CA ILE A 11 23.17 20.09 -26.71
C ILE A 11 22.71 18.92 -27.60
N SER A 12 22.63 19.10 -28.91
CA SER A 12 22.23 18.03 -29.84
C SER A 12 23.19 16.84 -29.78
N LYS A 13 24.50 17.08 -29.70
CA LYS A 13 25.49 16.00 -29.54
C LYS A 13 25.29 15.26 -28.21
N ARG A 14 25.08 15.99 -27.11
CA ARG A 14 24.81 15.40 -25.79
C ARG A 14 23.52 14.58 -25.80
N LEU A 15 22.45 15.06 -26.44
CA LEU A 15 21.18 14.34 -26.54
C LEU A 15 21.34 13.01 -27.28
N LYS A 16 22.11 12.98 -28.38
CA LYS A 16 22.38 11.71 -29.10
C LYS A 16 23.14 10.71 -28.23
N THR A 17 24.14 11.16 -27.49
CA THR A 17 24.86 10.28 -26.53
C THR A 17 23.92 9.78 -25.43
N LEU A 18 23.08 10.64 -24.86
CA LEU A 18 22.12 10.24 -23.83
C LEU A 18 21.02 9.33 -24.38
N GLU A 19 20.63 9.49 -25.64
CA GLU A 19 19.67 8.63 -26.33
C GLU A 19 20.21 7.21 -26.46
N GLU A 20 21.48 7.02 -26.84
CA GLU A 20 22.11 5.70 -26.90
C GLU A 20 22.10 5.00 -25.52
N VAL A 21 22.33 5.76 -24.45
CA VAL A 21 22.25 5.25 -23.07
C VAL A 21 20.80 4.92 -22.70
N SER A 22 19.85 5.81 -22.99
CA SER A 22 18.44 5.63 -22.65
C SER A 22 17.80 4.47 -23.41
N ARG A 23 18.18 4.26 -24.68
CA ARG A 23 17.67 3.15 -25.51
C ARG A 23 18.00 1.78 -24.95
N LYS A 24 19.00 1.66 -24.06
CA LYS A 24 19.26 0.40 -23.32
C LYS A 24 18.06 -0.01 -22.43
N LEU A 25 17.18 0.94 -22.07
CA LEU A 25 15.95 0.69 -21.30
C LEU A 25 14.77 0.27 -22.19
N ASP A 26 14.87 0.44 -23.51
CA ASP A 26 13.85 0.05 -24.48
C ASP A 26 14.09 -1.38 -24.97
N TYR A 27 13.71 -2.35 -24.14
CA TYR A 27 13.93 -3.77 -24.44
C TYR A 27 13.19 -4.20 -25.71
N THR A 28 13.85 -4.98 -26.57
CA THR A 28 13.21 -5.65 -27.72
C THR A 28 12.24 -6.72 -27.23
N ALA A 29 11.32 -7.17 -28.10
CA ALA A 29 10.40 -8.26 -27.76
C ALA A 29 11.15 -9.55 -27.35
N GLU A 30 12.25 -9.88 -28.04
CA GLU A 30 13.10 -11.02 -27.69
C GLU A 30 13.75 -10.85 -26.32
N ALA A 31 14.29 -9.67 -26.02
CA ALA A 31 14.93 -9.40 -24.74
C ALA A 31 13.92 -9.46 -23.58
N ARG A 32 12.72 -8.88 -23.76
CA ARG A 32 11.62 -9.01 -22.78
C ARG A 32 11.20 -10.46 -22.57
N SER A 33 11.09 -11.26 -23.64
CA SER A 33 10.73 -12.67 -23.55
C SER A 33 11.74 -13.46 -22.70
N LYS A 34 13.04 -13.24 -22.92
CA LYS A 34 14.11 -13.88 -22.13
C LYS A 34 14.04 -13.49 -20.65
N LEU A 35 13.83 -12.21 -20.35
CA LEU A 35 13.65 -11.75 -18.97
C LEU A 35 12.44 -12.38 -18.31
N ASN A 36 11.28 -12.34 -18.97
CA ASN A 36 10.03 -12.89 -18.45
C ASN A 36 10.16 -14.38 -18.18
N GLN A 37 10.81 -15.14 -19.07
CA GLN A 37 11.02 -16.57 -18.85
C GLN A 37 11.81 -16.81 -17.56
N LYS A 38 12.90 -16.08 -17.32
CA LYS A 38 13.72 -16.25 -16.10
C LYS A 38 12.96 -15.93 -14.82
N VAL A 39 12.16 -14.87 -14.84
CA VAL A 39 11.33 -14.48 -13.69
C VAL A 39 10.23 -15.51 -13.43
N ASN A 40 9.59 -16.00 -14.50
CA ASN A 40 8.56 -17.02 -14.38
C ASN A 40 9.12 -18.36 -13.90
N ASP A 41 10.27 -18.79 -14.41
CA ASP A 41 10.94 -20.01 -13.95
C ASP A 41 11.22 -19.96 -12.44
N TYR A 42 11.70 -18.80 -11.95
CA TYR A 42 11.92 -18.57 -10.52
C TYR A 42 10.61 -18.59 -9.72
N ALA A 43 9.57 -17.89 -10.20
CA ALA A 43 8.27 -17.84 -9.54
C ALA A 43 7.62 -19.23 -9.45
N ASP A 44 7.68 -20.02 -10.53
CA ASP A 44 7.18 -21.39 -10.57
C ASP A 44 7.96 -22.29 -9.60
N GLN A 45 9.29 -22.16 -9.55
CA GLN A 45 10.09 -22.89 -8.57
C GLN A 45 9.66 -22.55 -7.13
N PHE A 46 9.56 -21.26 -6.79
CA PHE A 46 9.13 -20.81 -5.48
C PHE A 46 7.75 -21.38 -5.10
N LEU A 47 6.77 -21.29 -6.00
CA LEU A 47 5.42 -21.78 -5.76
C LEU A 47 5.35 -23.30 -5.61
N ASN A 48 6.16 -24.05 -6.37
CA ASN A 48 6.22 -25.50 -6.26
C ASN A 48 6.90 -25.97 -4.98
N GLU A 49 7.79 -25.15 -4.39
CA GLU A 49 8.53 -25.47 -3.16
C GLU A 49 7.89 -24.86 -1.89
N ILE A 50 6.84 -24.05 -2.03
CA ILE A 50 6.26 -23.25 -0.94
C ILE A 50 5.76 -24.09 0.25
N GLU A 51 5.22 -25.29 -0.01
CA GLU A 51 4.72 -26.21 1.01
C GLU A 51 5.83 -26.71 1.93
N HIS A 52 7.05 -26.82 1.40
CA HIS A 52 8.22 -27.28 2.13
C HIS A 52 9.10 -26.14 2.62
N SER A 53 8.76 -24.90 2.26
CA SER A 53 9.52 -23.70 2.62
C SER A 53 9.36 -23.34 4.09
N LYS A 54 10.44 -22.88 4.71
CA LYS A 54 10.41 -22.44 6.11
C LYS A 54 9.56 -21.18 6.26
N ALA A 55 8.87 -21.06 7.38
CA ALA A 55 8.12 -19.85 7.75
C ALA A 55 9.02 -18.69 8.22
N TYR A 56 10.25 -19.00 8.60
CA TYR A 56 11.26 -18.03 9.01
C TYR A 56 12.66 -18.52 8.66
N TYR A 57 13.48 -17.63 8.13
CA TYR A 57 14.89 -17.85 7.85
C TYR A 57 15.73 -17.07 8.85
N ASN A 58 16.35 -17.80 9.78
CA ASN A 58 17.25 -17.22 10.76
C ASN A 58 18.64 -17.02 10.14
N GLN A 59 18.81 -15.91 9.44
CA GLN A 59 20.12 -15.38 9.09
C GLN A 59 20.36 -14.18 10.00
N ASP A 60 21.31 -14.32 10.92
CA ASP A 60 21.71 -13.26 11.84
C ASP A 60 22.30 -12.10 11.04
N VAL A 61 21.44 -11.11 10.73
CA VAL A 61 21.77 -9.87 10.01
C VAL A 61 22.18 -10.11 8.54
N VAL A 62 21.32 -9.72 7.60
CA VAL A 62 21.76 -9.50 6.22
C VAL A 62 22.82 -8.41 6.25
N ASP A 63 24.07 -8.72 5.90
CA ASP A 63 25.15 -7.74 5.99
C ASP A 63 24.82 -6.56 5.06
N LYS A 64 24.79 -5.35 5.61
CA LYS A 64 24.60 -4.13 4.80
C LYS A 64 25.66 -4.00 3.70
N ASP A 65 26.84 -4.60 3.90
CA ASP A 65 27.91 -4.59 2.92
C ASP A 65 27.64 -5.59 1.78
N ASP A 66 26.78 -6.60 1.97
CA ASP A 66 26.28 -7.45 0.87
C ASP A 66 25.46 -6.65 -0.16
N PHE A 67 24.97 -5.46 0.19
CA PHE A 67 24.26 -4.56 -0.73
C PHE A 67 25.19 -3.61 -1.50
N LYS A 68 26.49 -3.57 -1.20
CA LYS A 68 27.48 -2.72 -1.89
C LYS A 68 28.48 -3.57 -2.68
N PRO A 69 28.93 -3.14 -3.88
CA PRO A 69 28.51 -2.01 -4.70
C PRO A 69 27.53 -2.46 -5.81
N ARG A 70 26.26 -2.75 -5.47
CA ARG A 70 25.31 -3.35 -6.43
C ARG A 70 24.52 -2.38 -7.32
N PHE A 71 24.79 -1.08 -7.26
CA PHE A 71 24.31 -0.09 -8.24
C PHE A 71 25.45 0.35 -9.17
N PRO A 72 26.01 -0.55 -10.00
CA PRO A 72 27.01 -0.17 -10.99
C PRO A 72 26.42 0.71 -12.09
N GLU A 73 27.28 1.48 -12.76
CA GLU A 73 26.92 2.25 -13.96
C GLU A 73 26.52 1.36 -15.15
N GLU A 74 26.95 0.10 -15.15
CA GLU A 74 26.62 -0.89 -16.19
C GLU A 74 25.60 -1.91 -15.69
N GLY A 75 24.73 -2.39 -16.59
CA GLY A 75 23.69 -3.36 -16.24
C GLY A 75 24.23 -4.68 -15.71
N THR A 76 23.49 -5.30 -14.79
CA THR A 76 23.75 -6.65 -14.25
C THR A 76 22.78 -7.64 -14.89
N SER A 77 23.20 -8.90 -15.05
CA SER A 77 22.32 -9.94 -15.62
C SER A 77 21.16 -10.28 -14.68
N ILE A 78 20.03 -10.72 -15.24
CA ILE A 78 18.85 -11.09 -14.46
C ILE A 78 19.14 -12.28 -13.53
N GLU A 79 20.01 -13.20 -13.94
CA GLU A 79 20.39 -14.36 -13.12
C GLU A 79 21.10 -13.93 -11.84
N ALA A 80 22.04 -13.00 -11.93
CA ALA A 80 22.74 -12.48 -10.75
C ALA A 80 21.80 -11.66 -9.85
N LEU A 81 20.78 -10.99 -10.42
CA LEU A 81 19.75 -10.28 -9.66
C LEU A 81 18.79 -11.24 -8.95
N LEU A 82 18.40 -12.34 -9.60
CA LEU A 82 17.55 -13.37 -8.99
C LEU A 82 18.29 -14.14 -7.89
N GLU A 83 19.56 -14.49 -8.10
CA GLU A 83 20.41 -15.09 -7.06
C GLU A 83 20.57 -14.15 -5.86
N PHE A 84 20.76 -12.85 -6.13
CA PHE A 84 20.78 -11.86 -5.06
C PHE A 84 19.45 -11.79 -4.31
N TYR A 85 18.33 -11.70 -5.02
CA TYR A 85 16.99 -11.67 -4.45
C TYR A 85 16.71 -12.90 -3.59
N GLU A 86 17.05 -14.09 -4.09
CA GLU A 86 16.86 -15.34 -3.36
C GLU A 86 17.60 -15.30 -2.01
N ASN A 87 18.89 -15.00 -2.05
CA ASN A 87 19.76 -15.07 -0.87
C ASN A 87 19.50 -13.94 0.14
N ASN A 88 19.09 -12.76 -0.32
CA ASN A 88 19.07 -11.53 0.51
C ASN A 88 17.66 -10.98 0.75
N VAL A 89 16.64 -11.50 0.06
CA VAL A 89 15.25 -11.09 0.24
C VAL A 89 14.40 -12.31 0.58
N ASN A 90 14.32 -13.30 -0.32
CA ASN A 90 13.41 -14.44 -0.17
C ASN A 90 13.78 -15.37 1.00
N GLN A 91 15.07 -15.65 1.20
CA GLN A 91 15.58 -16.50 2.26
C GLN A 91 16.02 -15.73 3.52
N THR A 92 15.39 -14.59 3.79
CA THR A 92 15.72 -13.75 4.97
C THR A 92 14.47 -13.38 5.74
N GLY A 93 14.48 -13.57 7.07
CA GLY A 93 13.38 -13.15 7.93
C GLY A 93 12.10 -13.97 7.74
N LEU A 94 10.94 -13.31 7.87
CA LEU A 94 9.63 -13.96 7.77
C LEU A 94 9.36 -14.35 6.31
N ASN A 95 8.85 -15.57 6.12
CA ASN A 95 8.24 -16.00 4.87
C ASN A 95 6.72 -16.14 5.10
N PRO A 96 5.93 -15.09 4.79
CA PRO A 96 4.50 -15.11 5.04
C PRO A 96 3.72 -16.05 4.13
N ALA A 97 4.32 -16.51 3.03
CA ALA A 97 3.69 -17.38 2.07
C ALA A 97 3.78 -18.87 2.50
N SER A 98 4.69 -19.21 3.43
CA SER A 98 4.81 -20.56 3.98
C SER A 98 3.55 -20.95 4.76
N GLY A 99 3.09 -22.20 4.58
CA GLY A 99 1.99 -22.78 5.37
C GLY A 99 2.29 -22.91 6.87
N GLY A 100 3.55 -22.79 7.28
CA GLY A 100 3.95 -22.77 8.70
C GLY A 100 3.92 -21.38 9.35
N HIS A 101 3.62 -20.32 8.59
CA HIS A 101 3.61 -18.96 9.12
C HIS A 101 2.27 -18.63 9.80
N LEU A 102 2.33 -18.29 11.10
CA LEU A 102 1.15 -18.04 11.93
C LEU A 102 1.18 -16.67 12.64
N GLY A 103 2.07 -15.77 12.21
CA GLY A 103 2.25 -14.45 12.82
C GLY A 103 1.63 -13.32 12.00
N TYR A 104 1.36 -12.19 12.65
CA TYR A 104 0.86 -10.97 12.01
C TYR A 104 -0.40 -11.20 11.16
N ILE A 105 -0.64 -10.36 10.14
CA ILE A 105 -1.77 -10.46 9.21
C ILE A 105 -1.27 -10.30 7.77
N PRO A 106 -0.32 -11.13 7.30
CA PRO A 106 0.06 -11.11 5.89
C PRO A 106 -1.10 -11.63 5.04
N GLY A 107 -1.52 -10.82 4.08
CA GLY A 107 -2.46 -11.21 3.03
C GLY A 107 -1.78 -11.22 1.67
N GLY A 108 -2.40 -11.86 0.68
CA GLY A 108 -1.94 -11.87 -0.71
C GLY A 108 -1.41 -13.22 -1.17
N GLY A 109 -0.52 -13.20 -2.17
CA GLY A 109 0.10 -14.42 -2.71
C GLY A 109 -0.78 -15.23 -3.67
N VAL A 110 -1.95 -14.71 -4.07
CA VAL A 110 -2.77 -15.34 -5.10
C VAL A 110 -2.18 -15.05 -6.48
N TYR A 111 -1.78 -16.10 -7.21
CA TYR A 111 -1.10 -15.98 -8.50
C TYR A 111 -1.84 -15.08 -9.52
N PRO A 112 -3.17 -15.14 -9.68
CA PRO A 112 -3.88 -14.22 -10.57
C PRO A 112 -3.75 -12.74 -10.18
N GLY A 113 -3.63 -12.43 -8.88
CA GLY A 113 -3.40 -11.07 -8.39
C GLY A 113 -2.05 -10.54 -8.84
N ALA A 114 -0.99 -11.35 -8.69
CA ALA A 114 0.34 -11.01 -9.17
C ALA A 114 0.38 -10.76 -10.69
N MET A 115 -0.36 -11.57 -11.47
CA MET A 115 -0.51 -11.34 -12.91
C MET A 115 -1.27 -10.04 -13.22
N GLY A 116 -2.25 -9.68 -12.41
CA GLY A 116 -2.95 -8.40 -12.47
C GLY A 116 -2.01 -7.21 -12.24
N ASP A 117 -1.18 -7.28 -11.20
CA ASP A 117 -0.17 -6.26 -10.89
C ASP A 117 0.83 -6.10 -12.03
N TYR A 118 1.34 -7.21 -12.57
CA TYR A 118 2.23 -7.17 -13.74
C TYR A 118 1.58 -6.46 -14.95
N LEU A 119 0.29 -6.73 -15.24
CA LEU A 119 -0.42 -6.04 -16.31
C LEU A 119 -0.63 -4.55 -16.02
N ALA A 120 -0.90 -4.19 -14.77
CA ALA A 120 -1.03 -2.79 -14.36
C ALA A 120 0.29 -2.04 -14.57
N ASP A 121 1.42 -2.62 -14.18
CA ASP A 121 2.76 -2.03 -14.33
C ASP A 121 3.16 -1.89 -15.81
N VAL A 122 2.94 -2.92 -16.62
CA VAL A 122 3.31 -2.90 -18.05
C VAL A 122 2.44 -1.90 -18.83
N THR A 123 1.14 -1.82 -18.52
CA THR A 123 0.23 -0.93 -19.24
C THR A 123 0.22 0.51 -18.72
N ASN A 124 0.67 0.72 -17.48
CA ASN A 124 0.86 2.00 -16.79
C ASN A 124 -0.27 3.00 -17.08
N ARG A 125 -1.50 2.57 -16.85
CA ARG A 125 -2.69 3.35 -17.18
C ARG A 125 -3.07 4.32 -16.07
N TYR A 126 -3.32 5.56 -16.42
CA TYR A 126 -3.71 6.59 -15.45
C TYR A 126 -5.20 6.50 -15.08
N GLY A 127 -5.51 5.80 -13.98
CA GLY A 127 -6.87 5.59 -13.47
C GLY A 127 -7.42 6.73 -12.59
N GLY A 128 -6.63 7.76 -12.27
CA GLY A 128 -7.02 8.79 -11.31
C GLY A 128 -8.16 9.72 -11.76
N VAL A 129 -8.47 9.79 -13.06
CA VAL A 129 -9.60 10.57 -13.58
C VAL A 129 -10.29 9.81 -14.72
N PHE A 130 -11.63 9.87 -14.76
CA PHE A 130 -12.43 9.14 -15.75
C PHE A 130 -12.06 9.46 -17.20
N PHE A 131 -11.75 10.72 -17.50
CA PHE A 131 -11.32 11.14 -18.83
C PHE A 131 -10.03 10.45 -19.30
N ALA A 132 -9.07 10.26 -18.40
CA ALA A 132 -7.76 9.69 -18.74
C ALA A 132 -7.84 8.16 -18.95
N ASN A 133 -8.67 7.47 -18.17
CA ASN A 133 -8.97 6.07 -18.42
C ASN A 133 -10.36 5.65 -17.89
N PRO A 134 -11.40 5.63 -18.75
CA PRO A 134 -12.74 5.24 -18.33
C PRO A 134 -12.85 3.74 -18.01
N GLY A 135 -11.98 2.90 -18.58
CA GLY A 135 -11.97 1.46 -18.34
C GLY A 135 -11.47 1.12 -16.94
N ALA A 136 -10.35 1.72 -16.52
CA ALA A 136 -9.79 1.53 -15.18
C ALA A 136 -10.77 1.99 -14.08
N VAL A 137 -11.36 3.18 -14.23
CA VAL A 137 -12.34 3.70 -13.27
C VAL A 137 -13.59 2.82 -13.18
N ARG A 138 -14.08 2.30 -14.31
CA ARG A 138 -15.22 1.37 -14.29
C ARG A 138 -14.88 0.05 -13.60
N MET A 139 -13.69 -0.48 -13.84
CA MET A 139 -13.23 -1.71 -13.20
C MET A 139 -13.11 -1.55 -11.67
N GLU A 140 -12.56 -0.42 -11.20
CA GLU A 140 -12.50 -0.10 -9.77
C GLU A 140 -13.91 -0.02 -9.16
N ASN A 141 -14.82 0.72 -9.78
CA ASN A 141 -16.21 0.83 -9.31
C ASN A 141 -16.92 -0.54 -9.30
N MET A 142 -16.65 -1.41 -10.27
CA MET A 142 -17.17 -2.78 -10.28
C MET A 142 -16.67 -3.57 -9.08
N CYS A 143 -15.38 -3.48 -8.74
CA CYS A 143 -14.80 -4.15 -7.57
C CYS A 143 -15.41 -3.61 -6.27
N ILE A 144 -15.57 -2.30 -6.14
CA ILE A 144 -16.19 -1.66 -4.97
C ILE A 144 -17.63 -2.14 -4.80
N ASN A 145 -18.42 -2.14 -5.88
CA ASN A 145 -19.81 -2.62 -5.84
C ASN A 145 -19.88 -4.10 -5.47
N TRP A 146 -18.97 -4.92 -6.00
CA TRP A 146 -18.91 -6.34 -5.65
C TRP A 146 -18.58 -6.55 -4.17
N MET A 147 -17.63 -5.80 -3.61
CA MET A 147 -17.29 -5.85 -2.18
C MET A 147 -18.45 -5.35 -1.31
N ARG A 148 -19.13 -4.28 -1.71
CA ARG A 148 -20.34 -3.78 -1.06
C ARG A 148 -21.40 -4.88 -0.96
N ASP A 149 -21.65 -5.59 -2.05
CA ASP A 149 -22.65 -6.65 -2.12
C ASP A 149 -22.25 -7.86 -1.26
N MET A 150 -20.97 -8.23 -1.26
CA MET A 150 -20.42 -9.32 -0.44
C MET A 150 -20.59 -9.06 1.07
N VAL A 151 -20.39 -7.81 1.50
CA VAL A 151 -20.55 -7.40 2.91
C VAL A 151 -22.02 -7.20 3.28
N GLY A 152 -22.89 -6.96 2.30
CA GLY A 152 -24.32 -6.71 2.51
C GLY A 152 -24.65 -5.25 2.82
N PHE A 153 -23.83 -4.31 2.31
CA PHE A 153 -24.08 -2.87 2.49
C PHE A 153 -25.18 -2.34 1.56
N PRO A 154 -25.89 -1.26 1.94
CA PRO A 154 -26.93 -0.65 1.10
C PRO A 154 -26.39 -0.17 -0.25
N GLU A 155 -27.24 -0.16 -1.29
CA GLU A 155 -26.87 0.31 -2.64
C GLU A 155 -26.35 1.75 -2.69
N THR A 156 -26.74 2.58 -1.71
CA THR A 156 -26.29 3.97 -1.55
C THR A 156 -24.84 4.09 -1.05
N THR A 157 -24.20 2.98 -0.70
CA THR A 157 -22.82 2.94 -0.23
C THR A 157 -21.85 3.22 -1.38
N ALA A 158 -20.92 4.14 -1.15
CA ALA A 158 -19.78 4.39 -2.00
C ALA A 158 -18.49 3.91 -1.31
N GLY A 159 -17.42 3.76 -2.08
CA GLY A 159 -16.11 3.34 -1.57
C GLY A 159 -14.98 3.82 -2.46
N ASN A 160 -13.76 3.48 -2.06
CA ASN A 160 -12.52 3.74 -2.78
C ASN A 160 -11.51 2.64 -2.43
N LEU A 161 -10.69 2.21 -3.39
CA LEU A 161 -9.59 1.28 -3.08
C LEU A 161 -8.41 2.05 -2.46
N ALA A 162 -8.11 1.77 -1.20
CA ALA A 162 -6.97 2.36 -0.49
C ALA A 162 -5.75 1.43 -0.53
N SER A 163 -4.54 1.98 -0.36
CA SER A 163 -3.30 1.20 -0.28
C SER A 163 -3.15 0.37 1.00
N GLY A 164 -4.12 0.43 1.91
CA GLY A 164 -4.16 -0.36 3.13
C GLY A 164 -5.03 0.27 4.23
N GLY A 165 -5.17 -0.43 5.35
CA GLY A 165 -6.04 -0.02 6.46
C GLY A 165 -5.70 1.34 7.07
N SER A 166 -4.43 1.74 7.10
CA SER A 166 -4.03 3.06 7.62
C SER A 166 -4.58 4.21 6.79
N ILE A 167 -4.52 4.12 5.46
CA ILE A 167 -5.05 5.15 4.56
C ILE A 167 -6.58 5.10 4.53
N ALA A 168 -7.18 3.91 4.56
CA ALA A 168 -8.63 3.77 4.67
C ALA A 168 -9.18 4.44 5.95
N ASN A 169 -8.55 4.20 7.11
CA ASN A 169 -8.91 4.86 8.37
C ASN A 169 -8.71 6.38 8.28
N LEU A 170 -7.59 6.86 7.74
CA LEU A 170 -7.38 8.31 7.56
C LEU A 170 -8.47 8.95 6.70
N ILE A 171 -8.84 8.33 5.58
CA ILE A 171 -9.93 8.80 4.72
C ILE A 171 -11.24 8.86 5.53
N ALA A 172 -11.61 7.77 6.21
CA ALA A 172 -12.84 7.71 6.99
C ALA A 172 -12.90 8.77 8.10
N ILE A 173 -11.80 8.95 8.83
CA ILE A 173 -11.68 9.92 9.93
C ILE A 173 -11.79 11.35 9.38
N VAL A 174 -11.09 11.67 8.29
CA VAL A 174 -11.20 13.01 7.68
C VAL A 174 -12.60 13.24 7.13
N THR A 175 -13.22 12.24 6.51
CA THR A 175 -14.62 12.33 6.03
C THR A 175 -15.59 12.59 7.17
N ALA A 176 -15.48 11.86 8.30
CA ALA A 176 -16.35 12.07 9.46
C ALA A 176 -16.14 13.46 10.06
N ARG A 177 -14.89 13.90 10.23
CA ARG A 177 -14.52 15.22 10.73
C ARG A 177 -15.18 16.32 9.88
N ASP A 178 -15.03 16.23 8.56
CA ASP A 178 -15.52 17.24 7.63
C ASP A 178 -17.06 17.22 7.54
N ALA A 179 -17.69 16.04 7.59
CA ALA A 179 -19.15 15.89 7.62
C ALA A 179 -19.78 16.54 8.87
N TYR A 180 -19.08 16.50 10.01
CA TYR A 180 -19.49 17.17 11.25
C TYR A 180 -19.02 18.64 11.34
N GLY A 181 -18.33 19.15 10.32
CA GLY A 181 -17.81 20.54 10.31
C GLY A 181 -16.74 20.79 11.38
N ILE A 182 -16.07 19.75 11.87
CA ILE A 182 -15.03 19.83 12.88
C ILE A 182 -13.75 20.33 12.23
N GLN A 183 -13.09 21.28 12.89
CA GLN A 183 -11.79 21.82 12.48
C GLN A 183 -10.79 21.50 13.58
N GLY A 184 -9.50 21.53 13.26
CA GLY A 184 -8.45 21.26 14.26
C GLY A 184 -8.58 22.13 15.51
N LYS A 185 -9.04 23.38 15.39
CA LYS A 185 -9.28 24.28 16.53
C LYS A 185 -10.41 23.85 17.49
N HIS A 186 -11.24 22.87 17.11
CA HIS A 186 -12.35 22.37 17.92
C HIS A 186 -11.97 21.12 18.73
N PHE A 187 -10.69 20.73 18.77
CA PHE A 187 -10.23 19.47 19.36
C PHE A 187 -10.72 19.28 20.80
N GLU A 188 -10.67 20.34 21.64
CA GLU A 188 -11.06 20.31 23.06
C GLU A 188 -12.52 19.89 23.30
N HIS A 189 -13.39 20.10 22.32
CA HIS A 189 -14.81 19.78 22.40
C HIS A 189 -15.21 18.57 21.56
N SER A 190 -14.27 17.99 20.80
CA SER A 190 -14.56 16.91 19.86
C SER A 190 -14.20 15.57 20.48
N VAL A 191 -15.15 14.64 20.53
CA VAL A 191 -15.01 13.36 21.23
C VAL A 191 -14.93 12.19 20.26
N VAL A 192 -13.89 11.38 20.43
CA VAL A 192 -13.71 10.09 19.78
C VAL A 192 -13.84 8.97 20.81
N TYR A 193 -14.58 7.92 20.47
CA TYR A 193 -14.75 6.73 21.31
C TYR A 193 -13.93 5.60 20.70
N LEU A 194 -13.19 4.85 21.52
CA LEU A 194 -12.26 3.83 21.09
C LEU A 194 -12.34 2.64 22.06
N SER A 195 -11.87 1.46 21.64
CA SER A 195 -11.54 0.38 22.58
C SER A 195 -10.04 0.43 22.92
N ASP A 196 -9.63 -0.19 24.03
CA ASP A 196 -8.20 -0.30 24.37
C ASP A 196 -7.41 -1.21 23.39
N GLN A 197 -8.08 -1.88 22.46
CA GLN A 197 -7.48 -2.74 21.43
C GLN A 197 -7.47 -2.10 20.03
N VAL A 198 -7.83 -0.81 19.93
CA VAL A 198 -7.82 -0.11 18.64
C VAL A 198 -6.42 -0.12 18.02
N HIS A 199 -6.35 -0.32 16.70
CA HIS A 199 -5.07 -0.34 16.01
C HIS A 199 -4.41 1.04 16.02
N HIS A 200 -3.11 1.10 16.29
CA HIS A 200 -2.32 2.34 16.41
C HIS A 200 -2.41 3.28 15.19
N CYS A 201 -2.84 2.78 14.03
CA CYS A 201 -3.09 3.64 12.86
C CYS A 201 -4.21 4.67 13.08
N VAL A 202 -5.14 4.44 14.00
CA VAL A 202 -6.22 5.38 14.34
C VAL A 202 -5.65 6.60 15.06
N ASP A 203 -4.79 6.43 16.06
CA ASP A 203 -4.09 7.55 16.72
C ASP A 203 -3.25 8.34 15.70
N LYS A 204 -2.50 7.64 14.83
CA LYS A 204 -1.75 8.28 13.74
C LYS A 204 -2.67 9.10 12.83
N ALA A 205 -3.82 8.55 12.44
CA ALA A 205 -4.78 9.21 11.56
C ALA A 205 -5.42 10.44 12.23
N LEU A 206 -5.79 10.36 13.52
CA LEU A 206 -6.28 11.49 14.30
C LEU A 206 -5.26 12.63 14.34
N ARG A 207 -3.98 12.33 14.58
CA ARG A 207 -2.90 13.34 14.55
C ARG A 207 -2.78 14.00 13.18
N VAL A 208 -2.78 13.22 12.10
CA VAL A 208 -2.72 13.75 10.72
C VAL A 208 -3.96 14.59 10.40
N ALA A 209 -5.13 14.21 10.92
CA ALA A 209 -6.38 14.95 10.77
C ALA A 209 -6.46 16.21 11.66
N GLY A 210 -5.42 16.54 12.44
CA GLY A 210 -5.41 17.69 13.34
C GLY A 210 -6.27 17.50 14.59
N MET A 211 -6.58 16.25 14.94
CA MET A 211 -7.43 15.84 16.07
C MET A 211 -6.65 14.99 17.09
N GLY A 212 -5.31 15.07 17.10
CA GLY A 212 -4.47 14.28 17.99
C GLY A 212 -4.67 14.58 19.49
N GLU A 213 -5.17 15.77 19.80
CA GLU A 213 -5.47 16.22 21.17
C GLU A 213 -6.97 16.20 21.48
N ALA A 214 -7.79 15.64 20.58
CA ALA A 214 -9.22 15.49 20.80
C ALA A 214 -9.50 14.66 22.05
N VAL A 215 -10.69 14.85 22.64
CA VAL A 215 -11.12 14.07 23.80
C VAL A 215 -11.29 12.61 23.38
N GLN A 216 -10.44 11.73 23.91
CA GLN A 216 -10.53 10.29 23.65
C GLN A 216 -11.21 9.58 24.82
N ARG A 217 -12.24 8.79 24.53
CA ARG A 217 -12.96 7.96 25.50
C ARG A 217 -12.69 6.49 25.18
N PHE A 218 -12.07 5.78 26.12
CA PHE A 218 -11.86 4.34 26.01
C PHE A 218 -13.05 3.61 26.65
N ILE A 219 -13.84 2.95 25.81
CA ILE A 219 -15.04 2.23 26.24
C ILE A 219 -14.64 0.82 26.69
N PRO A 220 -15.13 0.34 27.85
CA PRO A 220 -14.88 -1.01 28.33
C PRO A 220 -15.26 -2.08 27.31
N MET A 221 -14.54 -3.20 27.36
CA MET A 221 -14.83 -4.38 26.55
C MET A 221 -15.34 -5.52 27.43
N ASP A 222 -16.10 -6.43 26.81
CA ASP A 222 -16.55 -7.66 27.44
C ASP A 222 -15.46 -8.75 27.49
N SER A 223 -15.80 -9.93 27.99
CA SER A 223 -14.88 -11.08 28.06
C SER A 223 -14.44 -11.62 26.69
N CYS A 224 -15.12 -11.22 25.62
CA CYS A 224 -14.79 -11.55 24.23
C CYS A 224 -14.01 -10.41 23.55
N PHE A 225 -13.53 -9.42 24.30
CA PHE A 225 -12.82 -8.24 23.80
C PHE A 225 -13.67 -7.37 22.84
N SER A 226 -15.00 -7.44 22.92
CA SER A 226 -15.90 -6.59 22.16
C SER A 226 -16.26 -5.35 22.96
N MET A 227 -16.26 -4.17 22.33
CA MET A 227 -16.70 -2.93 22.96
C MET A 227 -18.14 -3.07 23.48
N GLN A 228 -18.39 -2.66 24.73
CA GLN A 228 -19.72 -2.76 25.34
C GLN A 228 -20.61 -1.60 24.88
N ALA A 229 -21.57 -1.90 23.99
CA ALA A 229 -22.44 -0.90 23.36
C ALA A 229 -23.26 -0.07 24.38
N ASP A 230 -23.75 -0.68 25.45
CA ASP A 230 -24.52 0.04 26.49
C ASP A 230 -23.65 1.10 27.20
N HIS A 231 -22.38 0.79 27.45
CA HIS A 231 -21.42 1.74 28.03
C HIS A 231 -21.06 2.86 27.05
N LEU A 232 -20.91 2.53 25.76
CA LEU A 232 -20.71 3.53 24.71
C LEU A 232 -21.90 4.50 24.65
N GLU A 233 -23.13 4.00 24.64
CA GLU A 233 -24.34 4.83 24.56
C GLU A 233 -24.44 5.79 25.76
N GLU A 234 -24.22 5.28 26.97
CA GLU A 234 -24.22 6.10 28.18
C GLU A 234 -23.13 7.18 28.14
N GLN A 235 -21.91 6.83 27.72
CA GLN A 235 -20.81 7.79 27.61
C GLN A 235 -21.11 8.88 26.57
N ILE A 236 -21.69 8.54 25.41
CA ILE A 236 -22.12 9.51 24.40
C ILE A 236 -23.14 10.49 24.99
N ARG A 237 -24.14 10.01 25.73
CA ARG A 237 -25.16 10.87 26.35
C ARG A 237 -24.55 11.83 27.38
N GLN A 238 -23.61 11.35 28.18
CA GLN A 238 -22.90 12.17 29.16
C GLN A 238 -22.06 13.26 28.51
N ASP A 239 -21.32 12.93 27.45
CA ASP A 239 -20.48 13.90 26.73
C ASP A 239 -21.35 14.95 26.01
N GLN A 240 -22.49 14.55 25.43
CA GLN A 240 -23.47 15.49 24.88
C GLN A 240 -24.04 16.43 25.95
N ALA A 241 -24.38 15.92 27.14
CA ALA A 241 -24.88 16.73 28.24
C ALA A 241 -23.84 17.75 28.76
N GLN A 242 -22.55 17.47 28.56
CA GLN A 242 -21.44 18.39 28.87
C GLN A 242 -21.14 19.39 27.73
N GLY A 243 -21.90 19.36 26.63
CA GLY A 243 -21.70 20.24 25.48
C GLY A 243 -20.54 19.82 24.57
N LEU A 244 -20.04 18.59 24.70
CA LEU A 244 -19.06 18.02 23.79
C LEU A 244 -19.75 17.46 22.53
N ILE A 245 -18.94 17.22 21.50
CA ILE A 245 -19.37 16.80 20.16
C ILE A 245 -18.87 15.38 19.90
N PRO A 246 -19.70 14.35 20.14
CA PRO A 246 -19.46 12.98 19.64
C PRO A 246 -19.41 12.99 18.11
N TRP A 247 -18.34 12.48 17.50
CA TRP A 247 -18.23 12.46 16.04
C TRP A 247 -17.61 11.19 15.43
N MET A 248 -17.02 10.32 16.25
CA MET A 248 -16.38 9.08 15.78
C MET A 248 -16.39 8.02 16.86
N VAL A 249 -16.70 6.78 16.48
CA VAL A 249 -16.56 5.55 17.29
C VAL A 249 -15.61 4.61 16.57
#